data_AF-A0A9W7G7I2-F1
#
_entry.id   AF-A0A9W7G7I2-F1
#
_cell.length_a   1.000
_cell.length_b   1.000
_cell.length_c   1.000
_cell.angle_alpha   90.00
_cell.angle_beta   90.00
_cell.angle_gamma   90.00
#
_symmetry.space_group_name_H-M   'P 1'
#
loop_
_entity.id
_entity.type
_entity.pdbx_description
1 polymer ?
#
loop_
_entity_poly.entity_id
_entity_poly.type
_entity_poly.pdbx_seq_one_letter_code
_entity_poly.pdbx_strand_id
1 'polypeptide(L)'
;MKSMTGFTNSYLKKTDTVLCSDPTIPAVVIKGLAEHKVSLGAPLCPCRFYDDKEKEAKDGYWNCPCVPMRERKECHCMLFLTEDNAFAGTEQNIDYEVVKKVTGDMSS
;
A
#
# COMPACT_ATOMS: atom_id res chain seq x y z
N MET A 1 2.05 -1.79 -11.27
CA MET A 1 1.97 -0.54 -10.47
C MET A 1 0.72 0.29 -10.77
N LYS A 2 0.43 0.71 -12.02
CA LYS A 2 -0.73 1.58 -12.36
C LYS A 2 -2.09 1.14 -11.75
N SER A 3 -2.43 -0.14 -11.83
CA SER A 3 -3.65 -0.68 -11.22
C SER A 3 -3.66 -0.53 -9.68
N MET A 4 -2.51 -0.73 -9.03
CA MET A 4 -2.38 -0.62 -7.57
C MET A 4 -2.42 0.84 -7.11
N THR A 5 -1.87 1.76 -7.90
CA THR A 5 -2.04 3.21 -7.68
C THR A 5 -3.52 3.60 -7.74
N GLY A 6 -4.24 3.17 -8.78
CA GLY A 6 -5.68 3.44 -8.91
C GLY A 6 -6.52 2.84 -7.77
N PHE A 7 -6.19 1.61 -7.35
CA PHE A 7 -6.80 0.98 -6.17
C PHE A 7 -6.55 1.83 -4.91
N THR A 8 -5.31 2.24 -4.66
CA THR A 8 -4.93 3.03 -3.49
C THR A 8 -5.72 4.34 -3.43
N ASN A 9 -5.73 5.11 -4.52
CA ASN A 9 -6.46 6.38 -4.61
C ASN A 9 -7.98 6.19 -4.39
N SER A 10 -8.54 5.10 -4.88
CA SER A 10 -9.96 4.78 -4.67
C SER A 10 -10.25 4.37 -3.21
N TYR A 11 -9.33 3.62 -2.59
CA TYR A 11 -9.52 3.11 -1.25
C TYR A 11 -9.33 4.21 -0.18
N LEU A 12 -8.36 5.12 -0.36
CA LEU A 12 -8.18 6.32 0.48
C LEU A 12 -9.49 7.10 0.65
N LYS A 13 -10.13 7.43 -0.48
CA LYS A 13 -11.43 8.13 -0.52
C LYS A 13 -12.55 7.31 0.10
N LYS A 14 -12.56 5.99 -0.10
CA LYS A 14 -13.60 5.11 0.45
C LYS A 14 -13.52 5.01 1.97
N THR A 15 -12.33 5.10 2.55
CA THR A 15 -12.09 4.87 3.98
C THR A 15 -11.82 6.13 4.77
N ASP A 16 -11.93 7.32 4.17
CA ASP A 16 -11.56 8.61 4.77
C ASP A 16 -10.18 8.54 5.44
N THR A 17 -9.20 8.07 4.65
CA THR A 17 -7.80 8.03 5.04
C THR A 17 -6.95 8.82 4.06
N VAL A 18 -5.76 9.20 4.50
CA VAL A 18 -4.79 10.01 3.76
C VAL A 18 -3.46 9.25 3.63
N LEU A 19 -2.65 9.66 2.67
CA LEU A 19 -1.30 9.16 2.49
C LEU A 19 -0.38 9.67 3.62
N CYS A 20 0.76 8.98 3.79
CA CYS A 20 1.89 9.53 4.54
C CYS A 20 2.32 10.89 3.96
N SER A 21 2.72 11.82 4.82
CA SER A 21 3.25 13.13 4.44
C SER A 21 4.53 13.04 3.61
N ASP A 22 5.31 11.97 3.79
CA ASP A 22 6.42 11.63 2.90
C ASP A 22 5.90 10.77 1.75
N PRO A 23 5.86 11.28 0.50
CA PRO A 23 5.30 10.57 -0.65
C PRO A 23 6.17 9.38 -1.11
N THR A 24 7.41 9.25 -0.61
CA THR A 24 8.27 8.12 -0.94
C THR A 24 7.74 6.82 -0.33
N ILE A 25 7.18 6.89 0.89
CA ILE A 25 6.61 5.76 1.63
C ILE A 25 5.44 5.10 0.88
N PRO A 26 4.36 5.81 0.51
CA PRO A 26 3.28 5.18 -0.25
C PRO A 26 3.73 4.71 -1.63
N ALA A 27 4.68 5.39 -2.28
CA ALA A 27 5.21 4.95 -3.57
C ALA A 27 5.90 3.56 -3.48
N VAL A 28 6.78 3.35 -2.50
CA VAL A 28 7.46 2.05 -2.32
C VAL A 28 6.47 0.95 -1.91
N VAL A 29 5.47 1.27 -1.08
CA VAL A 29 4.43 0.30 -0.69
C VAL A 29 3.57 -0.10 -1.89
N ILE A 30 3.15 0.85 -2.73
CA ILE A 30 2.39 0.58 -3.95
C ILE A 30 3.18 -0.32 -4.91
N LYS A 31 4.51 -0.09 -5.04
CA LYS A 31 5.39 -0.96 -5.84
C LYS A 31 5.40 -2.38 -5.27
N GLY A 32 5.67 -2.56 -3.98
CA GLY A 32 5.71 -3.89 -3.36
C GLY A 32 4.37 -4.64 -3.45
N LEU A 33 3.24 -3.94 -3.25
CA LEU A 33 1.90 -4.51 -3.45
C LEU A 33 1.67 -4.96 -4.90
N ALA A 34 2.15 -4.17 -5.87
CA ALA A 34 2.05 -4.52 -7.28
C ALA A 34 2.94 -5.72 -7.64
N GLU A 35 4.14 -5.81 -7.09
CA GLU A 35 5.07 -6.92 -7.28
C GLU A 35 4.49 -8.22 -6.71
N HIS A 36 4.00 -8.21 -5.47
CA HIS A 36 3.32 -9.36 -4.87
C HIS A 36 2.07 -9.77 -5.65
N LYS A 37 1.29 -8.81 -6.19
CA LYS A 37 0.15 -9.14 -7.05
C LYS A 37 0.58 -9.92 -8.30
N VAL A 38 1.74 -9.59 -8.89
CA VAL A 38 2.26 -10.30 -10.06
C VAL A 38 2.83 -11.66 -9.68
N SER A 39 3.62 -11.76 -8.60
CA SER A 39 4.32 -13.00 -8.24
C SER A 39 3.44 -14.01 -7.48
N LEU A 40 2.52 -13.54 -6.64
CA LEU A 40 1.68 -14.38 -5.77
C LEU A 40 0.21 -14.42 -6.23
N GLY A 41 -0.17 -13.62 -7.22
CA GLY A 41 -1.56 -13.45 -7.67
C GLY A 41 -2.42 -12.56 -6.76
N ALA A 42 -1.91 -12.17 -5.60
CA ALA A 42 -2.60 -11.32 -4.63
C ALA A 42 -1.67 -10.23 -4.07
N PRO A 43 -2.19 -9.03 -3.74
CA PRO A 43 -1.38 -7.92 -3.24
C PRO A 43 -1.05 -8.10 -1.76
N LEU A 44 -0.26 -9.13 -1.44
CA LEU A 44 0.20 -9.41 -0.08
C LEU A 44 0.95 -8.20 0.49
N CYS A 45 0.69 -7.84 1.74
CA CYS A 45 1.30 -6.67 2.38
C CYS A 45 2.86 -6.74 2.34
N PRO A 46 3.57 -5.75 1.77
CA PRO A 46 5.03 -5.82 1.59
C PRO A 46 5.83 -5.48 2.85
N CYS A 47 5.20 -4.88 3.86
CA CYS A 47 5.87 -4.42 5.08
C CYS A 47 5.85 -5.47 6.20
N ARG A 48 5.76 -6.76 5.87
CA ARG A 48 5.83 -7.85 6.84
C ARG A 48 6.78 -8.93 6.35
N PHE A 49 7.35 -9.65 7.31
CA PHE A 49 8.02 -10.91 7.07
C PHE A 49 6.99 -12.05 7.07
N TYR A 50 7.19 -13.03 6.18
CA TYR A 50 6.36 -14.22 6.06
C TYR A 50 7.28 -15.42 5.87
N ASP A 51 7.00 -16.52 6.58
CA ASP A 51 7.71 -17.79 6.38
C ASP A 51 7.34 -18.44 5.04
N ASP A 52 6.06 -18.35 4.66
CA ASP A 52 5.51 -18.88 3.39
C ASP A 52 4.56 -17.83 2.78
N LYS A 53 5.03 -17.13 1.74
CA LYS A 53 4.26 -16.05 1.11
C LYS A 53 3.08 -16.59 0.30
N GLU A 54 3.24 -17.74 -0.35
CA GLU A 54 2.21 -18.36 -1.17
C GLU A 54 1.03 -18.83 -0.34
N LYS A 55 1.29 -19.39 0.85
CA LYS A 55 0.24 -19.76 1.80
C LYS A 55 -0.50 -18.53 2.29
N GLU A 56 0.21 -17.50 2.75
CA GLU A 56 -0.41 -16.27 3.29
C GLU A 56 -1.21 -15.52 2.22
N ALA A 57 -0.75 -15.52 0.97
CA ALA A 57 -1.48 -14.97 -0.15
C ALA A 57 -2.79 -15.72 -0.44
N LYS A 58 -2.82 -17.05 -0.23
CA LYS A 58 -4.05 -17.86 -0.34
C LYS A 58 -4.99 -17.64 0.84
N ASP A 59 -4.46 -17.58 2.07
CA ASP A 59 -5.24 -17.38 3.29
C ASP A 59 -5.88 -15.98 3.34
N GLY A 60 -5.17 -14.98 2.81
CA GLY A 60 -5.72 -13.66 2.49
C GLY A 60 -5.87 -12.70 3.66
N TYR A 61 -5.44 -13.07 4.86
CA TYR A 61 -5.46 -12.19 6.03
C TYR A 61 -4.65 -10.90 5.78
N TRP A 62 -3.49 -11.03 5.15
CA TRP A 62 -2.56 -9.94 4.86
C TRP A 62 -2.64 -9.39 3.42
N ASN A 63 -3.58 -9.89 2.60
CA ASN A 63 -3.82 -9.33 1.28
C ASN A 63 -4.42 -7.94 1.41
N CYS A 64 -3.85 -6.96 0.72
CA CYS A 64 -4.28 -5.57 0.80
C CYS A 64 -5.67 -5.38 0.17
N PRO A 65 -6.64 -4.76 0.87
CA PRO A 65 -6.54 -4.21 2.24
C PRO A 65 -6.64 -5.32 3.30
N CYS A 66 -5.62 -5.42 4.16
CA CYS A 66 -5.51 -6.49 5.15
C CYS A 66 -6.61 -6.39 6.22
N VAL A 67 -6.80 -7.46 7.00
CA VAL A 67 -7.83 -7.52 8.06
C VAL A 67 -7.74 -6.31 9.03
N PRO A 68 -6.57 -5.96 9.61
CA PRO A 68 -6.46 -4.78 10.49
C PRO A 68 -6.91 -3.47 9.83
N MET A 69 -6.57 -3.26 8.55
CA MET A 69 -6.99 -2.07 7.81
C MET A 69 -8.51 -2.05 7.61
N ARG A 70 -9.11 -3.19 7.26
CA ARG A 70 -10.56 -3.29 7.01
C ARG A 70 -11.40 -3.11 8.27
N GLU A 71 -10.94 -3.66 9.40
CA GLU A 71 -11.72 -3.67 10.64
C GLU A 71 -11.48 -2.45 11.52
N ARG A 72 -10.25 -1.90 11.52
CA ARG A 72 -9.81 -0.88 12.48
C ARG A 72 -9.09 0.32 11.85
N LYS A 73 -8.99 0.38 10.51
CA LYS A 73 -8.18 1.38 9.79
C LYS A 73 -6.70 1.41 10.22
N GLU A 74 -6.17 0.27 10.67
CA GLU A 74 -4.77 0.13 11.06
C GLU A 74 -3.91 -0.30 9.85
N CYS A 75 -3.12 0.63 9.31
CA CYS A 75 -2.20 0.34 8.21
C CYS A 75 -0.73 0.46 8.64
N HIS A 76 -0.09 -0.67 8.95
CA HIS A 76 1.34 -0.70 9.31
C HIS A 76 2.25 -0.11 8.21
N CYS A 77 1.85 -0.25 6.94
CA CYS A 77 2.63 0.25 5.81
C CYS A 77 2.60 1.78 5.67
N MET A 78 1.79 2.48 6.47
CA MET A 78 1.56 3.93 6.35
C MET A 78 1.00 4.35 4.98
N LEU A 79 0.27 3.45 4.32
CA LEU A 79 -0.40 3.72 3.04
C LEU A 79 -1.78 4.37 3.21
N PHE A 80 -2.49 3.97 4.28
CA PHE A 80 -3.82 4.47 4.63
C PHE A 80 -3.78 4.95 6.07
N LEU A 81 -3.57 6.24 6.29
CA LEU A 81 -3.48 6.84 7.61
C LEU A 81 -4.78 7.57 7.96
N THR A 82 -5.21 7.46 9.21
CA THR A 82 -6.23 8.35 9.76
C THR A 82 -5.63 9.74 9.99
N GLU A 83 -6.44 10.79 9.92
CA GLU A 83 -5.97 12.19 10.00
C GLU A 83 -5.29 12.53 11.34
N ASP A 84 -5.58 11.77 12.41
CA ASP A 84 -4.96 11.91 13.74
C ASP A 84 -3.58 11.23 13.84
N ASN A 85 -3.14 10.51 12.80
CA ASN A 85 -1.81 9.91 12.78
C ASN A 85 -0.74 11.00 12.61
N ALA A 86 0.33 10.93 13.40
CA ALA A 86 1.41 11.93 13.38
C ALA A 86 2.14 12.09 12.04
N PHE A 87 2.02 11.10 11.14
CA PHE A 87 2.63 11.11 9.80
C PHE A 87 1.60 11.29 8.68
N ALA A 88 0.34 11.54 9.02
CA ALA A 88 -0.71 11.83 8.05
C ALA A 88 -0.36 13.10 7.26
N GLY A 89 -0.36 12.97 5.93
CA GLY A 89 -0.40 14.12 5.04
C GLY A 89 -1.83 14.62 4.84
N THR A 90 -2.06 15.35 3.76
CA THR A 90 -3.40 15.83 3.36
C THR A 90 -3.90 15.17 2.08
N GLU A 91 -3.05 14.39 1.41
CA GLU A 91 -3.32 13.87 0.07
C GLU A 91 -4.06 12.54 0.11
N GLN A 92 -5.13 12.43 -0.68
CA GLN A 92 -5.84 11.18 -0.97
C GLN A 92 -5.58 10.68 -2.40
N ASN A 93 -4.56 11.22 -3.05
CA ASN A 93 -4.19 10.85 -4.41
C ASN A 93 -2.67 10.88 -4.56
N ILE A 94 -2.14 9.86 -5.22
CA ILE A 94 -0.78 9.87 -5.75
C ILE A 94 -0.80 9.60 -7.25
N ASP A 95 -0.10 10.44 -8.01
CA ASP A 95 0.06 10.24 -9.45
C ASP A 95 0.91 8.99 -9.71
N TYR A 96 0.52 8.21 -10.71
CA TYR A 96 1.30 7.07 -11.16
C TYR A 96 2.73 7.46 -11.58
N GLU A 97 2.92 8.62 -12.20
CA GLU A 97 4.25 9.08 -12.60
C GLU A 97 5.15 9.40 -11.39
N VAL A 98 4.57 9.87 -10.28
CA VAL A 98 5.30 10.04 -9.01
C VAL A 98 5.76 8.67 -8.50
N VAL A 99 4.85 7.68 -8.45
CA VAL A 99 5.19 6.32 -8.02
C VAL A 99 6.30 5.74 -8.88
N LYS A 100 6.21 5.91 -10.20
CA LYS A 100 7.21 5.41 -11.16
C LYS A 100 8.56 6.10 -10.98
N LYS A 101 8.59 7.42 -10.82
CA LYS A 101 9.83 8.19 -10.63
C LYS A 101 10.54 7.76 -9.35
N VAL A 102 9.85 7.80 -8.22
CA VAL A 102 10.43 7.47 -6.90
C VAL A 102 11.01 6.04 -6.89
N THR A 103 10.32 5.10 -7.51
CA THR A 103 10.70 3.69 -7.42
C THR A 103 11.51 3.15 -8.59
N GLY A 104 11.69 3.95 -9.65
CA GLY A 104 12.55 3.67 -10.78
C GLY A 104 14.03 3.94 -10.47
N ASP A 105 14.31 5.01 -9.71
CA ASP A 105 15.67 5.39 -9.29
C ASP A 105 16.28 4.44 -8.24
N MET A 106 15.48 3.57 -7.63
CA MET A 106 15.93 2.55 -6.66
C MET A 106 16.46 1.25 -7.32
N SER A 107 16.77 1.32 -8.62
CA SER A 107 17.36 0.23 -9.40
C SER A 107 18.85 0.50 -9.57
N SER A 108 19.63 0.42 -8.49
CA SER A 108 21.09 0.53 -8.50
C SER A 108 21.70 -0.40 -7.47
#